data_AF-A0A6C7D5B9-F1
#
_entry.id   AF-A0A6C7D5B9-F1
#
_cell.length_a   1.000
_cell.length_b   1.000
_cell.length_c   1.000
_cell.angle_alpha   90.00
_cell.angle_beta   90.00
_cell.angle_gamma   90.00
#
_symmetry.space_group_name_H-M   'P 1'
#
loop_
_entity.id
_entity.type
_entity.pdbx_description
1 polymer ?
#
loop_
_entity_poly.entity_id
_entity_poly.type
_entity_poly.pdbx_seq_one_letter_code
_entity_poly.pdbx_strand_id
1 'polypeptide(L)'
;MLNDTTELVKYSKPRGTIDRQDYITDQLVNILYSSPKAFVYILKLACSNAFNLSDKDVHCIINDVTERVEPAELQLLLDNVDDSAMIELKQRPEVSSEVMDLIEDDGFQLAVLLARHVYGDMSETNQDIVLQNEYAVKIGSGIFATSFNLGNISVRVSTQLPSYKTAIELN
;
A
#
# COMPACT_ATOMS: atom_id res chain seq x y z
N MET A 1 -26.37 -43.85 -8.73
CA MET A 1 -27.06 -42.68 -9.31
C MET A 1 -27.78 -41.96 -8.19
N LEU A 2 -27.29 -40.78 -7.80
CA LEU A 2 -28.04 -39.70 -7.16
C LEU A 2 -27.13 -38.47 -7.13
N ASN A 3 -27.38 -37.61 -8.12
CA ASN A 3 -27.09 -36.19 -8.32
C ASN A 3 -25.93 -35.54 -7.54
N ASP A 4 -24.83 -35.38 -8.26
CA ASP A 4 -23.95 -34.21 -8.16
C ASP A 4 -24.73 -32.95 -8.57
N THR A 5 -24.94 -32.03 -7.64
CA THR A 5 -25.23 -30.63 -7.96
C THR A 5 -24.95 -29.75 -6.74
N THR A 6 -23.69 -29.74 -6.30
CA THR A 6 -23.13 -28.56 -5.63
C THR A 6 -22.66 -27.64 -6.74
N GLU A 7 -23.58 -26.84 -7.28
CA GLU A 7 -23.19 -25.66 -8.05
C GLU A 7 -22.36 -24.78 -7.11
N LEU A 8 -21.05 -24.82 -7.29
CA LEU A 8 -20.12 -23.81 -6.81
C LEU A 8 -20.60 -22.49 -7.42
N VAL A 9 -21.33 -21.71 -6.61
CA VAL A 9 -21.59 -20.31 -6.89
C VAL A 9 -20.23 -19.64 -6.95
N LYS A 10 -19.69 -19.53 -8.18
CA LYS A 10 -18.53 -18.69 -8.46
C LYS A 10 -19.02 -17.26 -8.25
N TYR A 11 -18.78 -16.73 -7.05
CA TYR A 11 -18.76 -15.30 -6.85
C TYR A 11 -17.59 -14.73 -7.66
N SER A 12 -17.83 -14.47 -8.94
CA SER A 12 -16.96 -13.59 -9.70
C SER A 12 -17.10 -12.20 -9.07
N LYS A 13 -16.03 -11.69 -8.45
CA LYS A 13 -15.92 -10.28 -8.04
C LYS A 13 -16.46 -9.43 -9.21
N PRO A 14 -17.40 -8.50 -8.97
CA PRO A 14 -17.87 -7.61 -10.02
C PRO A 14 -16.66 -6.81 -10.52
N ARG A 15 -16.17 -7.16 -11.71
CA ARG A 15 -15.19 -6.37 -12.46
C ARG A 15 -15.90 -5.10 -12.92
N GLY A 16 -15.97 -4.10 -12.05
CA GLY A 16 -15.90 -2.73 -12.53
C GLY A 16 -14.51 -2.58 -13.13
N THR A 17 -14.41 -2.59 -14.46
CA THR A 17 -13.16 -2.39 -15.19
C THR A 17 -12.72 -0.94 -15.01
N ILE A 18 -12.23 -0.59 -13.81
CA ILE A 18 -11.26 0.49 -13.70
C ILE A 18 -10.05 -0.03 -14.47
N ASP A 19 -9.57 0.75 -15.43
CA ASP A 19 -8.33 0.41 -16.13
C ASP A 19 -7.25 0.20 -15.06
N ARG A 20 -6.53 -0.92 -15.14
CA ARG A 20 -5.50 -1.25 -14.14
C ARG A 20 -4.48 -0.13 -14.05
N GLN A 21 -4.19 0.50 -15.18
CA GLN A 21 -3.33 1.68 -15.27
C GLN A 21 -3.92 2.85 -14.47
N ASP A 22 -5.18 3.22 -14.72
CA ASP A 22 -5.87 4.30 -14.00
C ASP A 22 -5.89 4.05 -12.50
N TYR A 23 -6.15 2.82 -12.07
CA TYR A 23 -6.12 2.46 -10.65
C TYR A 23 -4.73 2.67 -10.03
N ILE A 24 -3.65 2.26 -10.71
CA ILE A 24 -2.28 2.48 -10.19
C ILE A 24 -1.98 3.97 -10.14
N THR A 25 -2.33 4.72 -11.18
CA THR A 25 -2.15 6.17 -11.25
C THR A 25 -2.90 6.86 -10.11
N ASP A 26 -4.17 6.52 -9.86
CA ASP A 26 -4.98 7.06 -8.75
C ASP A 26 -4.30 6.81 -7.40
N GLN A 27 -3.85 5.58 -7.17
CA GLN A 27 -3.16 5.22 -5.93
C GLN A 27 -1.85 6.00 -5.78
N LEU A 28 -1.04 6.12 -6.84
CA LEU A 28 0.20 6.89 -6.81
C LEU A 28 -0.03 8.37 -6.51
N VAL A 29 -1.01 9.01 -7.15
CA VAL A 29 -1.36 10.42 -6.87
C VAL A 29 -1.78 10.59 -5.42
N ASN A 30 -2.63 9.70 -4.89
CA ASN A 30 -3.04 9.75 -3.49
C ASN A 30 -1.86 9.60 -2.52
N ILE A 31 -0.96 8.65 -2.79
CA ILE A 31 0.22 8.39 -1.96
C ILE A 31 1.21 9.56 -2.04
N LEU A 32 1.34 10.23 -3.18
CA LEU A 32 2.27 11.35 -3.33
C LEU A 32 1.99 12.46 -2.31
N TYR A 33 0.73 12.77 -2.05
CA TYR A 33 0.36 13.82 -1.09
C TYR A 33 0.51 13.38 0.36
N SER A 34 0.31 12.10 0.69
CA SER A 34 0.40 11.60 2.07
C SER A 34 1.81 11.14 2.45
N SER A 35 2.54 10.57 1.51
CA SER A 35 3.87 9.98 1.70
C SER A 35 4.67 9.97 0.39
N PRO A 36 5.35 11.08 0.05
CA PRO A 36 6.25 11.15 -1.10
C PRO A 36 7.30 10.03 -1.14
N LYS A 37 7.77 9.58 0.02
CA LYS A 37 8.71 8.44 0.15
C LYS A 37 8.10 7.14 -0.34
N ALA A 38 6.88 6.81 0.10
CA ALA A 38 6.17 5.63 -0.37
C ALA A 38 5.86 5.73 -1.86
N PHE A 39 5.49 6.92 -2.36
CA PHE A 39 5.28 7.16 -3.79
C PHE A 39 6.54 6.81 -4.60
N VAL A 40 7.70 7.35 -4.24
CA VAL A 40 8.97 7.08 -4.93
C VAL A 40 9.30 5.58 -4.89
N TYR A 41 9.10 4.93 -3.75
CA TYR A 41 9.36 3.50 -3.61
C TYR A 41 8.45 2.63 -4.51
N ILE A 42 7.15 2.91 -4.54
CA ILE A 42 6.20 2.17 -5.40
C ILE A 42 6.50 2.43 -6.88
N LEU A 43 6.87 3.65 -7.24
CA LEU A 43 7.28 3.97 -8.62
C LEU A 43 8.56 3.21 -9.02
N LYS A 44 9.56 3.11 -8.12
CA LYS A 44 10.76 2.27 -8.32
C LYS A 44 10.36 0.80 -8.56
N LEU A 45 9.40 0.27 -7.79
CA LEU A 45 8.90 -1.10 -7.98
C LEU A 45 8.19 -1.28 -9.34
N ALA A 46 7.35 -0.33 -9.75
CA ALA A 46 6.69 -0.35 -11.04
C ALA A 46 7.71 -0.38 -12.20
N CYS A 47 8.74 0.48 -12.14
CA CYS A 47 9.84 0.50 -13.11
C CYS A 47 10.69 -0.79 -13.11
N SER A 48 10.68 -1.57 -12.02
CA SER A 48 11.37 -2.86 -11.93
C SER A 48 10.55 -4.07 -12.40
N ASN A 49 9.35 -3.81 -12.95
CA ASN A 49 8.40 -4.83 -13.38
C ASN A 49 7.88 -5.72 -12.21
N ALA A 50 7.85 -5.19 -10.98
CA ALA A 50 7.36 -5.94 -9.82
C ALA A 50 5.85 -6.26 -9.91
N PHE A 51 5.10 -5.50 -10.71
CA PHE A 51 3.64 -5.59 -10.87
C PHE A 51 3.21 -6.11 -12.26
N ASN A 52 4.11 -6.72 -13.02
CA ASN A 52 3.85 -7.21 -14.39
C ASN A 52 3.38 -6.10 -15.36
N LEU A 53 3.95 -4.90 -15.25
CA LEU A 53 3.67 -3.77 -16.14
C LEU A 53 4.63 -3.78 -17.32
N SER A 54 4.13 -3.50 -18.52
CA SER A 54 5.03 -3.23 -19.65
C SER A 54 5.68 -1.86 -19.50
N ASP A 55 6.81 -1.64 -20.18
CA ASP A 55 7.47 -0.32 -20.22
C ASP A 55 6.49 0.78 -20.68
N LYS A 56 5.60 0.44 -21.62
CA LYS A 56 4.56 1.36 -22.10
C LYS A 56 3.60 1.75 -20.97
N ASP A 57 3.16 0.79 -20.17
CA ASP A 57 2.23 1.04 -19.06
C ASP A 57 2.89 1.94 -18.01
N VAL A 58 4.15 1.67 -17.67
CA VAL A 58 4.93 2.51 -16.74
C VAL A 58 5.07 3.94 -17.26
N HIS A 59 5.39 4.12 -18.55
CA HIS A 59 5.47 5.45 -19.15
C HIS A 59 4.11 6.17 -19.14
N CYS A 60 3.02 5.46 -19.43
CA CYS A 60 1.69 6.04 -19.37
C CYS A 60 1.32 6.45 -17.93
N ILE A 61 1.58 5.61 -16.92
CA ILE A 61 1.36 5.95 -15.50
C ILE A 61 2.14 7.20 -15.12
N ILE A 62 3.42 7.30 -15.50
CA ILE A 62 4.24 8.50 -15.20
C ILE A 62 3.64 9.73 -15.85
N ASN A 63 3.26 9.65 -17.13
CA ASN A 63 2.65 10.77 -17.84
C ASN A 63 1.33 11.18 -17.17
N ASP A 64 0.46 10.23 -16.85
CA ASP A 64 -0.83 10.52 -16.22
C ASP A 64 -0.67 11.15 -14.83
N VAL A 65 0.33 10.71 -14.04
CA VAL A 65 0.68 11.38 -12.77
C VAL A 65 1.11 12.83 -13.03
N THR A 66 1.96 13.08 -14.03
CA THR A 66 2.44 14.43 -14.36
C THR A 66 1.37 15.34 -14.96
N GLU A 67 0.34 14.77 -15.60
CA GLU A 67 -0.81 15.53 -16.09
C GLU A 67 -1.77 15.92 -14.95
N ARG A 68 -1.86 15.08 -13.91
CA ARG A 68 -2.75 15.29 -12.76
C ARG A 68 -2.13 16.15 -11.66
N VAL A 69 -0.80 16.20 -11.59
CA VAL A 69 -0.05 16.95 -10.58
C VAL A 69 0.87 17.94 -11.28
N GLU A 70 0.67 19.23 -11.03
CA GLU A 70 1.43 20.30 -11.68
C GLU A 70 2.95 20.12 -11.46
N PRO A 71 3.81 20.37 -12.47
CA PRO A 71 5.25 20.13 -12.35
C PRO A 71 5.92 20.84 -11.16
N ALA A 72 5.46 22.04 -10.80
CA ALA A 72 5.96 22.79 -9.65
C ALA A 72 5.59 22.11 -8.32
N GLU A 73 4.42 21.49 -8.25
CA GLU A 73 3.97 20.74 -7.08
C GLU A 73 4.70 19.41 -6.97
N LEU A 74 4.91 18.69 -8.08
CA LEU A 74 5.78 17.51 -8.11
C LEU A 74 7.18 17.85 -7.62
N GLN A 75 7.78 18.94 -8.13
CA GLN A 75 9.09 19.38 -7.67
C GLN A 75 9.06 19.64 -6.16
N LEU A 76 8.06 20.35 -5.64
CA LEU A 76 7.94 20.67 -4.23
C LEU A 76 7.80 19.42 -3.34
N LEU A 77 6.93 18.48 -3.71
CA LEU A 77 6.66 17.26 -2.94
C LEU A 77 7.82 16.27 -2.99
N LEU A 78 8.59 16.28 -4.07
CA LEU A 78 9.73 15.39 -4.26
C LEU A 78 11.07 16.04 -3.87
N ASP A 79 11.09 17.34 -3.57
CA ASP A 79 12.31 18.04 -3.15
C ASP A 79 12.76 17.51 -1.79
N ASN A 80 13.98 16.98 -1.74
CA ASN A 80 14.59 16.44 -0.52
C ASN A 80 13.92 15.20 0.08
N VAL A 81 13.22 14.39 -0.74
CA VAL A 81 12.76 13.07 -0.30
C VAL A 81 13.96 12.20 0.04
N ASP A 82 14.17 11.95 1.33
CA ASP A 82 15.15 10.98 1.80
C ASP A 82 14.60 9.55 1.69
N ASP A 83 15.48 8.59 1.41
CA ASP A 83 15.13 7.17 1.27
C ASP A 83 15.05 6.44 2.64
N SER A 84 15.11 7.15 3.78
CA SER A 84 15.12 6.52 5.10
C SER A 84 13.72 6.06 5.51
N ALA A 85 13.65 4.78 5.89
CA ALA A 85 12.45 4.17 6.42
C ALA A 85 12.22 4.59 7.89
N MET A 86 10.96 4.77 8.27
CA MET A 86 10.55 4.97 9.68
C MET A 86 10.68 3.66 10.45
N ILE A 87 10.35 2.55 9.81
CA ILE A 87 10.52 1.20 10.35
C ILE A 87 10.97 0.22 9.26
N GLU A 88 11.75 -0.78 9.64
CA GLU A 88 12.25 -1.79 8.71
C GLU A 88 11.34 -3.02 8.66
N LEU A 89 11.19 -3.62 7.48
CA LEU A 89 10.65 -4.98 7.34
C LEU A 89 11.79 -5.99 7.36
N LYS A 90 12.02 -6.64 8.52
CA LYS A 90 13.09 -7.64 8.68
C LYS A 90 12.68 -9.06 8.33
N GLN A 91 11.37 -9.30 8.28
CA GLN A 91 10.77 -10.61 8.04
C GLN A 91 9.63 -10.45 7.05
N ARG A 92 9.24 -11.56 6.40
CA ARG A 92 8.03 -11.59 5.58
C ARG A 92 6.83 -11.28 6.48
N PRO A 93 5.99 -10.29 6.16
CA PRO A 93 4.79 -9.99 6.92
C PRO A 93 3.81 -11.17 6.92
N GLU A 94 3.15 -11.39 8.05
CA GLU A 94 1.99 -12.26 8.15
C GLU A 94 0.78 -11.51 7.61
N VAL A 95 0.05 -12.10 6.65
CA VAL A 95 -1.15 -11.48 6.06
C VAL A 95 -2.33 -12.37 6.37
N SER A 96 -3.35 -11.81 7.04
CA SER A 96 -4.60 -12.51 7.33
C SER A 96 -5.29 -12.97 6.04
N SER A 97 -6.02 -14.09 6.13
CA SER A 97 -6.83 -14.62 5.02
C SER A 97 -7.82 -13.59 4.48
N GLU A 98 -8.43 -12.82 5.38
CA GLU A 98 -9.43 -11.82 5.08
C GLU A 98 -8.85 -10.68 4.25
N VAL A 99 -7.61 -10.25 4.54
CA VAL A 99 -6.92 -9.26 3.71
C VAL A 99 -6.49 -9.86 2.37
N MET A 100 -6.00 -11.10 2.36
CA MET A 100 -5.63 -11.80 1.12
C MET A 100 -6.81 -11.91 0.14
N ASP A 101 -8.02 -12.14 0.65
CA ASP A 101 -9.24 -12.21 -0.18
C ASP A 101 -9.64 -10.86 -0.78
N LEU A 102 -9.19 -9.75 -0.21
CA LEU A 102 -9.50 -8.40 -0.70
C LEU A 102 -8.53 -7.94 -1.78
N ILE A 103 -7.25 -8.27 -1.64
CA ILE A 103 -6.20 -7.77 -2.53
C ILE A 103 -6.10 -8.57 -3.83
N GLU A 104 -5.60 -7.93 -4.89
CA GLU A 104 -5.29 -8.58 -6.16
C GLU A 104 -3.96 -9.36 -6.10
N ASP A 105 -3.86 -10.43 -6.90
CA ASP A 105 -2.73 -11.36 -6.92
C ASP A 105 -1.43 -10.74 -7.48
N ASP A 106 -1.49 -9.57 -8.09
CA ASP A 106 -0.32 -8.90 -8.69
C ASP A 106 0.56 -8.16 -7.66
N GLY A 107 0.14 -8.16 -6.39
CA GLY A 107 0.95 -7.67 -5.27
C GLY A 107 1.04 -6.15 -5.15
N PHE A 108 0.40 -5.37 -6.02
CA PHE A 108 0.49 -3.90 -5.97
C PHE A 108 -0.14 -3.32 -4.70
N GLN A 109 -1.36 -3.74 -4.36
CA GLN A 109 -2.06 -3.26 -3.16
C GLN A 109 -1.28 -3.61 -1.89
N LEU A 110 -0.71 -4.82 -1.83
CA LEU A 110 0.15 -5.23 -0.73
C LEU A 110 1.41 -4.37 -0.63
N ALA A 111 2.06 -4.09 -1.76
CA ALA A 111 3.22 -3.21 -1.80
C ALA A 111 2.87 -1.80 -1.32
N VAL A 112 1.73 -1.25 -1.74
CA VAL A 112 1.23 0.06 -1.29
C VAL A 112 1.05 0.09 0.23
N LEU A 113 0.33 -0.89 0.81
CA LEU A 113 0.13 -0.96 2.26
C LEU A 113 1.46 -1.01 3.03
N LEU A 114 2.39 -1.85 2.57
CA LEU A 114 3.69 -2.03 3.20
C LEU A 114 4.59 -0.81 3.05
N ALA A 115 4.68 -0.21 1.87
CA ALA A 115 5.50 0.98 1.63
C ALA A 115 5.01 2.15 2.49
N ARG A 116 3.70 2.40 2.49
CA ARG A 116 3.09 3.44 3.34
C ARG A 116 3.39 3.20 4.81
N HIS A 117 3.29 1.95 5.29
CA HIS A 117 3.65 1.60 6.67
C HIS A 117 5.14 1.87 6.98
N VAL A 118 6.04 1.33 6.14
CA VAL A 118 7.51 1.44 6.29
C VAL A 118 7.97 2.90 6.35
N TYR A 119 7.38 3.75 5.52
CA TYR A 119 7.69 5.18 5.46
C TYR A 119 6.85 6.05 6.39
N GLY A 120 6.05 5.44 7.26
CA GLY A 120 5.32 6.13 8.32
C GLY A 120 4.20 7.04 7.82
N ASP A 121 3.51 6.65 6.76
CA ASP A 121 2.27 7.30 6.34
C ASP A 121 1.16 7.08 7.39
N MET A 122 0.81 8.15 8.08
CA MET A 122 -0.22 8.18 9.14
C MET A 122 -1.55 8.80 8.68
N SER A 123 -1.69 9.13 7.39
CA SER A 123 -2.81 9.92 6.84
C SER A 123 -4.21 9.36 7.14
N GLU A 124 -4.31 8.04 7.32
CA GLU A 124 -5.56 7.34 7.61
C GLU A 124 -5.55 6.66 9.00
N THR A 125 -4.53 6.96 9.81
CA THR A 125 -4.34 6.38 11.15
C THR A 125 -4.92 7.29 12.23
N ASN A 126 -5.62 6.71 13.21
CA ASN A 126 -6.18 7.46 14.33
C ASN A 126 -5.07 8.18 15.13
N GLN A 127 -5.34 9.42 15.55
CA GLN A 127 -4.34 10.26 16.22
C GLN A 127 -3.80 9.70 17.54
N ASP A 128 -4.58 8.93 18.29
CA ASP A 128 -4.08 8.25 19.50
C ASP A 128 -3.03 7.19 19.16
N ILE A 129 -3.22 6.48 18.04
CA ILE A 129 -2.25 5.50 17.53
C ILE A 129 -1.00 6.22 17.00
N VAL A 130 -1.15 7.37 16.34
CA VAL A 130 0.00 8.18 15.89
C VAL A 130 0.91 8.56 17.07
N LEU A 131 0.34 9.03 18.17
CA LEU A 131 1.10 9.36 19.38
C LEU A 131 1.78 8.12 20.00
N GLN A 132 1.10 6.96 19.99
CA GLN A 132 1.69 5.70 20.45
C GLN A 132 2.85 5.24 19.55
N ASN A 133 2.73 5.42 18.24
CA ASN A 133 3.76 5.08 17.27
C ASN A 133 5.03 5.90 17.48
N GLU A 134 4.90 7.21 17.65
CA GLU A 134 6.03 8.11 17.93
C GLU A 134 6.78 7.66 19.19
N TYR A 135 6.03 7.32 20.25
CA TYR A 135 6.61 6.79 21.47
C TYR A 135 7.32 5.44 21.24
N ALA A 136 6.64 4.49 20.58
CA ALA A 136 7.15 3.14 20.33
C ALA A 136 8.45 3.15 19.52
N VAL A 137 8.52 3.97 18.47
CA VAL A 137 9.72 4.15 17.64
C VAL A 137 10.84 4.78 18.46
N LYS A 138 10.55 5.83 19.23
CA LYS A 138 11.55 6.50 20.07
C LYS A 138 12.19 5.57 21.11
N ILE A 139 11.41 4.68 21.72
CA ILE A 139 11.92 3.74 22.73
C ILE A 139 12.38 2.40 22.14
N GLY A 140 12.14 2.15 20.84
CA GLY A 140 12.46 0.89 20.16
C GLY A 140 11.67 -0.31 20.67
N SER A 141 10.47 -0.09 21.22
CA SER A 141 9.65 -1.12 21.89
C SER A 141 8.17 -0.77 21.82
N GLY A 142 7.30 -1.78 21.75
CA GLY A 142 5.86 -1.60 21.58
C GLY A 142 5.41 -1.94 20.16
N ILE A 143 4.25 -1.45 19.76
CA ILE A 143 3.66 -1.71 18.44
C ILE A 143 3.67 -0.39 17.66
N PHE A 144 4.24 -0.43 16.46
CA PHE A 144 4.07 0.60 15.46
C PHE A 144 2.96 0.16 14.49
N ALA A 145 1.87 0.91 14.37
CA ALA A 145 0.73 0.51 13.55
C ALA A 145 0.18 1.64 12.69
N THR A 146 -0.09 1.36 11.42
CA THR A 146 -0.80 2.26 10.50
C THR A 146 -2.12 1.63 10.06
N SER A 147 -3.09 2.46 9.71
CA SER A 147 -4.38 2.03 9.15
C SER A 147 -4.57 2.66 7.78
N PHE A 148 -5.13 1.91 6.83
CA PHE A 148 -5.39 2.33 5.46
C PHE A 148 -6.71 1.75 4.96
N ASN A 149 -7.44 2.49 4.14
CA ASN A 149 -8.72 2.06 3.57
C ASN A 149 -8.49 1.41 2.20
N LEU A 150 -8.98 0.17 2.06
CA LEU A 150 -9.18 -0.50 0.78
C LEU A 150 -10.67 -0.44 0.44
N GLY A 151 -11.07 0.59 -0.30
CA GLY A 151 -12.50 0.88 -0.51
C GLY A 151 -13.19 1.23 0.80
N ASN A 152 -14.19 0.44 1.19
CA ASN A 152 -14.94 0.64 2.43
C ASN A 152 -14.39 -0.15 3.63
N ILE A 153 -13.24 -0.82 3.46
CA ILE A 153 -12.66 -1.72 4.46
C ILE A 153 -11.37 -1.12 4.98
N SER A 154 -11.24 -1.04 6.30
CA SER A 154 -10.01 -0.59 6.95
C SER A 154 -9.08 -1.76 7.20
N VAL A 155 -7.83 -1.62 6.78
CA VAL A 155 -6.75 -2.57 6.98
C VAL A 155 -5.73 -1.94 7.92
N ARG A 156 -5.29 -2.71 8.91
CA ARG A 156 -4.23 -2.35 9.85
C ARG A 156 -2.95 -3.08 9.47
N VAL A 157 -1.86 -2.34 9.38
CA VAL A 157 -0.49 -2.90 9.31
C VAL A 157 0.19 -2.61 10.63
N SER A 158 0.66 -3.64 11.34
CA SER A 158 1.32 -3.50 12.63
C SER A 158 2.69 -4.15 12.63
N THR A 159 3.67 -3.53 13.29
CA THR A 159 5.02 -4.07 13.46
C THR A 159 5.39 -4.04 14.95
N GLN A 160 5.69 -5.22 15.51
CA GLN A 160 6.08 -5.38 16.91
C GLN A 160 7.58 -5.12 17.10
N LEU A 161 7.93 -4.08 17.84
CA LEU A 161 9.30 -3.76 18.25
C LEU A 161 9.66 -4.47 19.57
N PRO A 162 10.90 -4.96 19.75
CA PRO A 162 12.03 -4.90 18.82
C PRO A 162 12.11 -6.13 17.87
N SER A 163 11.09 -6.98 17.83
CA SER A 163 11.12 -8.22 17.04
C SER A 163 10.99 -8.01 15.52
N TYR A 164 10.48 -6.86 15.10
CA TYR A 164 10.13 -6.51 13.72
C TYR A 164 9.21 -7.55 13.04
N LYS A 165 8.35 -8.21 13.83
CA LYS A 165 7.28 -9.04 13.28
C LYS A 165 6.17 -8.13 12.79
N THR A 166 5.86 -8.21 11.50
CA THR A 166 4.83 -7.39 10.85
C THR A 166 3.62 -8.25 10.53
N ALA A 167 2.42 -7.73 10.80
CA ALA A 167 1.16 -8.36 10.47
C ALA A 167 0.24 -7.39 9.72
N ILE A 168 -0.58 -7.93 8.82
CA ILE A 168 -1.60 -7.19 8.07
C ILE A 168 -2.96 -7.86 8.30
N GLU A 169 -3.87 -7.12 8.90
CA GLU A 169 -5.17 -7.59 9.38
C GLU A 169 -6.28 -6.57 9.08
N LEU A 170 -7.53 -7.01 9.11
CA LEU A 170 -8.67 -6.08 9.12
C LEU A 170 -8.70 -5.33 10.45
N ASN A 171 -9.02 -4.04 10.38
CA ASN A 171 -9.15 -3.18 11.57
C ASN A 171 -10.53 -3.34 12.23
#